data_AF-A0A5J5X1F8-F1
#
_entry.id   AF-A0A5J5X1F8-F1
#
_cell.length_a   1.000
_cell.length_b   1.000
_cell.length_c   1.000
_cell.angle_alpha   90.00
_cell.angle_beta   90.00
_cell.angle_gamma   90.00
#
_symmetry.space_group_name_H-M   'P 1'
#
loop_
_entity.id
_entity.type
_entity.pdbx_description
1 polymer ?
#
loop_
_entity_poly.entity_id
_entity_poly.type
_entity_poly.pdbx_seq_one_letter_code
_entity_poly.pdbx_strand_id
1 'polypeptide(L)'
;MEASKLAEFLGTIARTGSICALNTKHWKHLSKYVLENILRIVHEKFDLQGKMEDSDILSHVGKLRNEFKSTLKTRYYKEMVQEGRSIEEIYENNPSGVHDDQWKWLVDRWGTPQAAAEKEGRESSRLEQFRFQHLRKDGSDNFSSDAAEQVYDEACKMVKDSMPIPKSSSTPQDNVAIENEVYTQVFGPDKNGKMLGYGRGMTKSRLFGYGSVTRGIQSVSAINTLIEEMNAKHVEQIQTIQAEQAVREKTLLEEAESRFRTEVAEREAHLIAEAEERFMKLTEIREAKFMDMLDAREKNYEALINE
;
A
#
# COMPACT_ATOMS: atom_id res chain seq x y z
N MET A 1 -2.87 3.98 -13.26
CA MET A 1 -2.12 4.85 -12.31
C MET A 1 -2.94 5.19 -11.07
N GLU A 2 -4.26 5.41 -11.22
CA GLU A 2 -5.16 5.82 -10.13
C GLU A 2 -5.40 4.74 -9.05
N ALA A 3 -5.46 3.45 -9.42
CA ALA A 3 -5.69 2.36 -8.46
C ALA A 3 -4.54 2.18 -7.44
N SER A 4 -3.27 2.23 -7.91
CA SER A 4 -2.09 2.20 -7.01
C SER A 4 -2.08 3.42 -6.09
N LYS A 5 -2.42 4.60 -6.63
CA LYS A 5 -2.52 5.84 -5.85
C LYS A 5 -3.61 5.76 -4.78
N LEU A 6 -4.76 5.15 -5.10
CA LEU A 6 -5.84 4.93 -4.12
C LEU A 6 -5.37 3.99 -3.01
N ALA A 7 -4.79 2.84 -3.34
CA ALA A 7 -4.29 1.89 -2.35
C ALA A 7 -3.24 2.51 -1.41
N GLU A 8 -2.26 3.24 -1.97
CA GLU A 8 -1.25 3.97 -1.20
C GLU A 8 -1.88 5.05 -0.29
N PHE A 9 -2.89 5.76 -0.80
CA PHE A 9 -3.59 6.79 -0.04
C PHE A 9 -4.41 6.20 1.12
N LEU A 10 -5.15 5.11 0.89
CA LEU A 10 -5.87 4.41 1.96
C LEU A 10 -4.90 3.87 3.02
N GLY A 11 -3.72 3.40 2.61
CA GLY A 11 -2.64 3.03 3.53
C GLY A 11 -2.12 4.19 4.37
N THR A 12 -2.08 5.39 3.79
CA THR A 12 -1.68 6.62 4.50
C THR A 12 -2.72 7.03 5.53
N ILE A 13 -4.00 6.99 5.17
CA ILE A 13 -5.11 7.23 6.11
C ILE A 13 -5.05 6.25 7.28
N ALA A 14 -4.89 4.95 6.99
CA ALA A 14 -4.86 3.89 7.99
C ALA A 14 -3.71 4.02 9.01
N ARG A 15 -2.59 4.62 8.61
CA ARG A 15 -1.41 4.86 9.45
C ARG A 15 -1.45 6.18 10.21
N THR A 16 -2.28 7.12 9.78
CA THR A 16 -2.35 8.45 10.37
C THR A 16 -3.25 8.43 11.60
N GLY A 17 -2.67 8.41 12.80
CA GLY A 17 -3.41 8.24 14.06
C GLY A 17 -4.44 9.33 14.37
N SER A 18 -4.28 10.55 13.81
CA SER A 18 -5.26 11.64 13.95
C SER A 18 -6.52 11.44 13.09
N ILE A 19 -6.40 10.69 11.99
CA ILE A 19 -7.52 10.36 11.10
C ILE A 19 -8.11 9.00 11.49
N CYS A 20 -7.25 8.03 11.79
CA CYS A 20 -7.60 6.64 12.02
C CYS A 20 -7.02 6.15 13.35
N ALA A 21 -7.69 6.50 14.45
CA ALA A 21 -7.18 6.28 15.79
C ALA A 21 -6.84 4.81 16.09
N LEU A 22 -5.66 4.56 16.66
CA LEU A 22 -5.18 3.22 17.01
C LEU A 22 -5.57 2.78 18.42
N ASN A 23 -5.91 3.71 19.31
CA ASN A 23 -6.33 3.45 20.70
C ASN A 23 -7.74 2.83 20.85
N THR A 24 -8.28 2.22 19.79
CA THR A 24 -9.55 1.49 19.83
C THR A 24 -9.35 0.01 19.51
N LYS A 25 -9.98 -0.85 20.33
CA LYS A 25 -9.86 -2.32 20.22
C LYS A 25 -10.43 -2.88 18.91
N HIS A 26 -11.61 -2.44 18.51
CA HIS A 26 -12.30 -2.93 17.32
C HIS A 26 -12.65 -1.79 16.37
N TRP A 27 -12.59 -2.06 15.07
CA TRP A 27 -12.98 -1.12 14.02
C TRP A 27 -14.37 -0.52 14.25
N LYS A 28 -15.34 -1.38 14.61
CA LYS A 28 -16.72 -1.00 14.95
C LYS A 28 -16.88 -0.06 16.16
N HIS A 29 -15.82 0.19 16.93
CA HIS A 29 -15.85 1.12 18.07
C HIS A 29 -15.36 2.52 17.68
N LEU A 30 -14.89 2.73 16.45
CA LEU A 30 -14.63 4.07 15.95
C LEU A 30 -15.95 4.83 15.85
N SER A 31 -15.93 6.12 16.20
CA SER A 31 -17.13 6.94 16.14
C SER A 31 -17.59 7.11 14.69
N LYS A 32 -18.89 7.32 14.51
CA LYS A 32 -19.49 7.59 13.19
C LYS A 32 -18.80 8.77 12.50
N TYR A 33 -18.48 9.82 13.26
CA TYR A 33 -17.74 10.99 12.79
C TYR A 33 -16.38 10.64 12.18
N VAL A 34 -15.62 9.72 12.80
CA VAL A 34 -14.31 9.31 12.27
C VAL A 34 -14.48 8.56 10.94
N LEU A 35 -15.46 7.66 10.86
CA LEU A 35 -15.74 6.90 9.64
C LEU A 35 -16.20 7.83 8.49
N GLU A 36 -17.08 8.79 8.79
CA GLU A 36 -17.54 9.81 7.84
C GLU A 36 -16.40 10.72 7.38
N ASN A 37 -15.48 11.10 8.28
CA ASN A 37 -14.32 11.91 7.91
C ASN A 37 -13.34 11.14 7.00
N ILE A 38 -13.14 9.83 7.22
CA ILE A 38 -12.34 8.99 6.32
C ILE A 38 -12.95 8.99 4.92
N LEU A 39 -14.26 8.75 4.80
CA LEU A 39 -14.97 8.76 3.51
C LEU A 39 -14.86 10.12 2.82
N ARG A 40 -15.07 11.21 3.57
CA ARG A 40 -14.94 12.58 3.06
C ARG A 40 -13.55 12.82 2.46
N ILE A 41 -12.48 12.43 3.17
CA ILE A 41 -11.10 12.61 2.70
C ILE A 41 -10.82 11.79 1.42
N VAL A 42 -11.40 10.59 1.29
CA VAL A 42 -11.24 9.75 0.09
C VAL A 42 -11.98 10.35 -1.10
N HIS A 43 -13.25 10.72 -0.94
CA HIS A 43 -14.09 11.29 -2.00
C HIS A 43 -13.66 12.69 -2.44
N GLU A 44 -13.01 13.47 -1.57
CA GLU A 44 -12.42 14.76 -1.94
C GLU A 44 -11.24 14.60 -2.90
N LYS A 45 -10.55 13.45 -2.85
CA LYS A 45 -9.31 13.21 -3.60
C LYS A 45 -9.48 12.29 -4.83
N PHE A 46 -10.50 11.44 -4.84
CA PHE A 46 -10.74 10.47 -5.91
C PHE A 46 -12.19 10.54 -6.39
N ASP A 47 -12.40 10.64 -7.70
CA ASP A 47 -13.72 10.45 -8.32
C ASP A 47 -13.96 8.95 -8.55
N LEU A 48 -14.65 8.31 -7.61
CA LEU A 48 -14.91 6.88 -7.64
C LEU A 48 -16.11 6.50 -8.52
N GLN A 49 -16.86 7.47 -9.07
CA GLN A 49 -17.99 7.27 -10.01
C GLN A 49 -19.01 6.18 -9.60
N GLY A 50 -19.22 5.97 -8.29
CA GLY A 50 -20.11 4.92 -7.78
C GLY A 50 -19.65 3.48 -8.05
N LYS A 51 -18.40 3.26 -8.46
CA LYS A 51 -17.82 1.93 -8.71
C LYS A 51 -17.39 1.21 -7.43
N MET A 52 -17.31 1.93 -6.32
CA MET A 52 -16.89 1.41 -5.02
C MET A 52 -17.84 1.93 -3.95
N GLU A 53 -18.38 1.01 -3.15
CA GLU A 53 -19.27 1.36 -2.05
C GLU A 53 -18.46 1.90 -0.87
N ASP A 54 -19.03 2.83 -0.10
CA ASP A 54 -18.42 3.38 1.10
C ASP A 54 -18.02 2.28 2.12
N SER A 55 -18.81 1.20 2.19
CA SER A 55 -18.51 0.05 3.04
C SER A 55 -17.22 -0.68 2.63
N ASP A 56 -16.91 -0.71 1.34
CA ASP A 56 -15.71 -1.37 0.82
C ASP A 56 -14.46 -0.54 1.14
N ILE A 57 -14.54 0.78 0.98
CA ILE A 57 -13.49 1.73 1.36
C ILE A 57 -13.17 1.58 2.85
N LEU A 58 -14.19 1.66 3.71
CA LEU A 58 -14.01 1.56 5.16
C LEU A 58 -13.48 0.18 5.57
N SER A 59 -13.94 -0.89 4.93
CA SER A 59 -13.44 -2.25 5.20
C SER A 59 -11.96 -2.38 4.85
N HIS A 60 -11.54 -1.80 3.72
CA HIS A 60 -10.15 -1.81 3.29
C HIS A 60 -9.24 -1.00 4.23
N VAL A 61 -9.66 0.21 4.60
CA VAL A 61 -8.93 1.04 5.60
C VAL A 61 -8.84 0.30 6.94
N GLY A 62 -9.91 -0.36 7.37
CA GLY A 62 -9.91 -1.16 8.61
C GLY A 62 -8.91 -2.32 8.58
N LYS A 63 -8.78 -2.99 7.43
CA LYS A 63 -7.76 -4.04 7.22
C LYS A 63 -6.35 -3.46 7.30
N LEU A 64 -6.07 -2.40 6.55
CA LEU A 64 -4.76 -1.72 6.54
C LEU A 64 -4.36 -1.20 7.93
N ARG A 65 -5.33 -0.70 8.71
CA ARG A 65 -5.09 -0.30 10.11
C ARG A 65 -4.66 -1.47 10.98
N ASN A 66 -5.30 -2.63 10.83
CA ASN A 66 -4.93 -3.82 11.59
C ASN A 66 -3.57 -4.38 11.19
N GLU A 67 -3.24 -4.35 9.89
CA GLU A 67 -1.92 -4.69 9.38
C GLU A 67 -0.85 -3.77 9.98
N PHE A 68 -1.11 -2.46 10.01
CA PHE A 68 -0.20 -1.50 10.64
C PHE A 68 0.01 -1.81 12.13
N LYS A 69 -1.06 -2.06 12.90
CA LYS A 69 -0.95 -2.51 14.30
C LYS A 69 -0.14 -3.78 14.47
N SER A 70 -0.27 -4.74 13.55
CA SER A 70 0.51 -5.98 13.55
C SER A 70 2.00 -5.72 13.31
N THR A 71 2.32 -4.83 12.37
CA THR A 71 3.69 -4.37 12.12
C THR A 71 4.28 -3.71 13.37
N LEU A 72 3.51 -2.81 14.01
CA LEU A 72 3.92 -2.15 15.26
C LEU A 72 4.20 -3.17 16.39
N LYS A 73 3.29 -4.14 16.58
CA LYS A 73 3.47 -5.20 17.59
C LYS A 73 4.73 -6.03 17.34
N THR A 74 4.98 -6.38 16.08
CA THR A 74 6.11 -7.28 15.74
C THR A 74 7.44 -6.55 15.79
N ARG A 75 7.57 -5.40 15.11
CA ARG A 75 8.86 -4.72 14.93
C ARG A 75 9.30 -3.88 16.12
N TYR A 76 8.36 -3.34 16.89
CA TYR A 76 8.71 -2.41 17.96
C TYR A 76 8.48 -3.05 19.31
N TYR A 77 7.27 -3.57 19.56
CA TYR A 77 6.98 -4.16 20.87
C TYR A 77 7.71 -5.50 21.10
N LYS A 78 7.56 -6.48 20.21
CA LYS A 78 8.15 -7.82 20.43
C LYS A 78 9.67 -7.80 20.43
N GLU A 79 10.30 -7.08 19.50
CA GLU A 79 11.76 -6.97 19.42
C GLU A 79 12.33 -6.32 20.69
N MET A 80 11.76 -5.21 21.17
CA MET A 80 12.23 -4.56 22.41
C MET A 80 12.02 -5.43 23.66
N VAL A 81 10.90 -6.16 23.73
CA VAL A 81 10.68 -7.11 24.83
C VAL A 81 11.71 -8.26 24.78
N GLN A 82 12.12 -8.72 23.59
CA GLN A 82 13.15 -9.75 23.45
C GLN A 82 14.54 -9.24 23.84
N GLU A 83 14.82 -7.97 23.59
CA GLU A 83 16.04 -7.28 24.04
C GLU A 83 16.08 -7.05 25.56
N GLY A 84 15.00 -7.37 26.29
CA GLY A 84 14.91 -7.18 27.74
C GLY A 84 14.65 -5.73 28.17
N ARG A 85 14.13 -4.89 27.26
CA ARG A 85 13.78 -3.50 27.54
C ARG A 85 12.64 -3.42 28.55
N SER A 86 12.71 -2.46 29.45
CA SER A 86 11.64 -2.12 30.39
C SER A 86 10.42 -1.55 29.66
N ILE A 87 9.26 -1.52 30.34
CA ILE A 87 8.03 -0.97 29.76
C ILE A 87 8.15 0.54 29.53
N GLU A 88 8.87 1.24 30.41
CA GLU A 88 9.18 2.66 30.31
C GLU A 88 10.01 2.96 29.06
N GLU A 89 11.07 2.18 28.82
CA GLU A 89 11.87 2.30 27.60
C GLU A 89 11.05 1.99 26.35
N ILE A 90 10.11 1.05 26.41
CA ILE A 90 9.21 0.77 25.28
C ILE A 90 8.29 1.96 25.00
N TYR A 91 7.80 2.68 26.02
CA TYR A 91 7.04 3.91 25.82
C TYR A 91 7.85 5.01 25.16
N GLU A 92 9.11 5.20 25.59
CA GLU A 92 10.01 6.22 25.04
C GLU A 92 10.42 5.92 23.60
N ASN A 93 10.48 4.64 23.21
CA ASN A 93 10.81 4.23 21.85
C ASN A 93 9.57 4.15 20.93
N ASN A 94 8.74 5.20 20.96
CA ASN A 94 7.56 5.32 20.11
C ASN A 94 7.94 5.42 18.61
N PRO A 95 7.35 4.60 17.72
CA PRO A 95 7.56 4.71 16.28
C PRO A 95 7.17 6.08 15.71
N SER A 96 8.00 6.61 14.81
CA SER A 96 7.70 7.89 14.15
C SER A 96 6.37 7.81 13.39
N GLY A 97 5.49 8.78 13.65
CA GLY A 97 4.15 8.85 13.04
C GLY A 97 3.03 8.19 13.84
N VAL A 98 3.32 7.58 15.00
CA VAL A 98 2.31 7.14 15.97
C VAL A 98 2.22 8.16 17.11
N HIS A 99 1.03 8.52 17.55
CA HIS A 99 0.87 9.42 18.71
C HIS A 99 1.20 8.69 20.02
N ASP A 100 1.87 9.37 20.95
CA ASP A 100 2.37 8.77 22.20
C ASP A 100 1.26 8.11 23.04
N ASP A 101 0.09 8.75 23.12
CA ASP A 101 -1.09 8.22 23.84
C ASP A 101 -1.60 6.93 23.20
N GLN A 102 -1.59 6.86 21.87
CA GLN A 102 -2.01 5.67 21.12
C GLN A 102 -0.98 4.55 21.22
N TRP A 103 0.32 4.89 21.20
CA TRP A 103 1.40 3.93 21.40
C TRP A 103 1.35 3.32 22.79
N LYS A 104 1.25 4.15 23.84
CA LYS A 104 1.12 3.70 25.23
C LYS A 104 -0.06 2.76 25.40
N TRP A 105 -1.24 3.13 24.88
CA TRP A 105 -2.43 2.27 24.90
C TRP A 105 -2.21 0.91 24.22
N LEU A 106 -1.48 0.86 23.11
CA LEU A 106 -1.16 -0.38 22.40
C LEU A 106 -0.20 -1.27 23.20
N VAL A 107 0.84 -0.67 23.78
CA VAL A 107 1.84 -1.35 24.60
C VAL A 107 1.21 -1.92 25.86
N ASP A 108 0.41 -1.14 26.59
CA ASP A 108 -0.39 -1.59 27.73
C ASP A 108 -1.25 -2.82 27.36
N ARG A 109 -1.89 -2.74 26.18
CA ARG A 109 -2.76 -3.82 25.68
C ARG A 109 -1.99 -5.09 25.37
N TRP A 110 -0.81 -4.98 24.75
CA TRP A 110 0.01 -6.13 24.39
C TRP A 110 0.78 -6.72 25.58
N GLY A 111 1.01 -5.93 26.63
CA GLY A 111 1.61 -6.38 27.90
C GLY A 111 0.66 -7.15 28.81
N THR A 112 -0.61 -7.31 28.45
CA THR A 112 -1.57 -8.06 29.27
C THR A 112 -1.24 -9.56 29.34
N PRO A 113 -1.54 -10.25 30.46
CA PRO A 113 -1.33 -11.71 30.59
C PRO A 113 -1.98 -12.54 29.48
N GLN A 114 -3.13 -12.10 28.96
CA GLN A 114 -3.79 -12.73 27.80
C GLN A 114 -2.90 -12.70 26.54
N ALA A 115 -2.23 -11.58 26.29
CA ALA A 115 -1.30 -11.44 25.17
C ALA A 115 0.03 -12.17 25.42
N ALA A 116 0.41 -12.39 26.68
CA ALA A 116 1.53 -13.24 27.06
C ALA A 116 1.23 -14.74 26.80
N ALA A 117 0.04 -15.23 27.15
CA ALA A 117 -0.39 -16.59 26.82
C ALA A 117 -0.42 -16.85 25.30
N GLU A 118 -0.95 -15.89 24.51
CA GLU A 118 -0.89 -15.94 23.04
C GLU A 118 0.55 -15.98 22.48
N LYS A 119 1.52 -15.35 23.16
CA LYS A 119 2.95 -15.35 22.78
C LYS A 119 3.61 -16.70 23.02
N GLU A 120 3.23 -17.39 24.08
CA GLU A 120 3.76 -18.71 24.44
C GLU A 120 3.10 -19.86 23.65
N GLY A 121 2.08 -19.57 22.83
CA GLY A 121 1.27 -20.59 22.19
C GLY A 121 0.45 -21.41 23.20
N ARG A 122 0.39 -20.96 24.45
CA ARG A 122 -0.37 -21.55 25.55
C ARG A 122 -1.79 -20.99 25.50
N GLU A 123 -2.78 -21.87 25.64
CA GLU A 123 -4.15 -21.43 25.86
C GLU A 123 -4.25 -20.78 27.24
N SER A 124 -4.69 -19.52 27.33
CA SER A 124 -4.90 -18.84 28.61
C SER A 124 -5.91 -19.60 29.48
N SER A 125 -5.62 -19.79 30.77
CA SER A 125 -6.54 -20.51 31.65
C SER A 125 -7.85 -19.76 31.86
N ARG A 126 -8.89 -20.48 32.27
CA ARG A 126 -10.20 -19.91 32.61
C ARG A 126 -10.09 -18.92 33.77
N LEU A 127 -9.19 -19.18 34.72
CA LEU A 127 -8.94 -18.29 35.84
C LEU A 127 -8.26 -16.98 35.38
N GLU A 128 -7.28 -17.05 34.48
CA GLU A 128 -6.67 -15.88 33.85
C GLU A 128 -7.69 -15.07 33.05
N GLN A 129 -8.58 -15.74 32.31
CA GLN A 129 -9.65 -15.10 31.55
C GLN A 129 -10.66 -14.38 32.47
N PHE A 130 -11.00 -14.98 33.61
CA PHE A 130 -11.89 -14.39 34.61
C PHE A 130 -11.31 -13.10 35.19
N ARG A 131 -10.02 -13.12 35.59
CA ARG A 131 -9.31 -11.92 36.05
C ARG A 131 -9.47 -10.78 35.05
N PHE A 132 -9.16 -11.04 33.78
CA PHE A 132 -9.21 -10.02 32.73
C PHE A 132 -10.63 -9.45 32.51
N GLN A 133 -11.66 -10.29 32.56
CA GLN A 133 -13.04 -9.84 32.34
C GLN A 133 -13.57 -8.97 33.47
N HIS A 134 -13.03 -9.15 34.67
CA HIS A 134 -13.45 -8.42 35.85
C HIS A 134 -12.51 -7.30 36.26
N LEU A 135 -11.42 -7.05 35.54
CA LEU A 135 -10.65 -5.81 35.68
C LEU A 135 -11.46 -4.58 35.24
N ARG A 136 -11.20 -3.44 35.87
CA ARG A 136 -11.78 -2.15 35.48
C ARG A 136 -11.32 -1.78 34.07
N LYS A 137 -12.22 -1.12 33.32
CA LYS A 137 -11.96 -0.70 31.92
C LYS A 137 -11.12 0.59 31.83
N ASP A 138 -10.80 1.21 32.96
CA ASP A 138 -10.01 2.43 33.07
C ASP A 138 -8.49 2.19 32.99
N GLY A 139 -8.08 0.92 32.85
CA GLY A 139 -6.67 0.53 32.76
C GLY A 139 -6.00 0.31 34.11
N SER A 140 -6.73 0.47 35.23
CA SER A 140 -6.22 0.05 36.54
C SER A 140 -6.25 -1.47 36.69
N ASP A 141 -5.27 -2.05 37.41
CA ASP A 141 -5.23 -3.49 37.74
C ASP A 141 -6.21 -3.87 38.87
N ASN A 142 -7.23 -3.03 39.10
CA ASN A 142 -8.25 -3.25 40.12
C ASN A 142 -9.44 -3.99 39.51
N PHE A 143 -10.09 -4.83 40.32
CA PHE A 143 -11.34 -5.46 39.93
C PHE A 143 -12.49 -4.43 39.87
N SER A 144 -13.46 -4.73 39.02
CA SER A 144 -14.69 -3.97 38.81
C SER A 144 -15.71 -4.18 39.93
N SER A 145 -15.50 -5.16 40.80
CA SER A 145 -16.36 -5.52 41.92
C SER A 145 -15.56 -6.27 42.98
N ASP A 146 -15.71 -5.88 44.25
CA ASP A 146 -15.11 -6.55 45.41
C ASP A 146 -15.46 -8.05 45.47
N ALA A 147 -16.68 -8.41 45.06
CA ALA A 147 -17.09 -9.81 44.96
C ALA A 147 -16.28 -10.61 43.91
N ALA A 148 -15.87 -9.99 42.80
CA ALA A 148 -15.05 -10.66 41.79
C ALA A 148 -13.60 -10.81 42.28
N GLU A 149 -13.10 -9.83 43.03
CA GLU A 149 -11.79 -9.87 43.66
C GLU A 149 -11.70 -10.99 44.71
N GLN A 150 -12.66 -11.07 45.63
CA GLN A 150 -12.69 -12.11 46.66
C GLN A 150 -12.71 -13.53 46.07
N VAL A 151 -13.54 -13.77 45.05
CA VAL A 151 -13.66 -15.08 44.42
C VAL A 151 -12.40 -15.42 43.61
N TYR A 152 -11.76 -14.42 42.99
CA TYR A 152 -10.48 -14.60 42.33
C TYR A 152 -9.36 -14.96 43.33
N ASP A 153 -9.28 -14.25 44.44
CA ASP A 153 -8.30 -14.50 45.50
C ASP A 153 -8.46 -15.89 46.13
N GLU A 154 -9.71 -16.33 46.34
CA GLU A 154 -10.01 -17.68 46.80
C GLU A 154 -9.51 -18.74 45.80
N ALA A 155 -9.82 -18.57 44.51
CA ALA A 155 -9.32 -19.46 43.47
C ALA A 155 -7.78 -19.46 43.39
N CYS A 156 -7.13 -18.30 43.52
CA CYS A 156 -5.68 -18.21 43.56
C CYS A 156 -5.05 -18.93 44.76
N LYS A 157 -5.71 -18.92 45.94
CA LYS A 157 -5.28 -19.71 47.10
C LYS A 157 -5.40 -21.21 46.81
N MET A 158 -6.53 -21.65 46.26
CA MET A 158 -6.72 -23.07 45.89
C MET A 158 -5.72 -23.55 44.83
N VAL A 159 -5.33 -22.71 43.86
CA VAL A 159 -4.27 -23.04 42.90
C VAL A 159 -2.93 -23.24 43.60
N LYS A 160 -2.58 -22.36 44.56
CA LYS A 160 -1.34 -22.48 45.34
C LYS A 160 -1.32 -23.76 46.18
N ASP A 161 -2.44 -24.10 46.79
CA ASP A 161 -2.58 -25.30 47.61
C ASP A 161 -2.57 -26.59 46.77
N SER A 162 -3.00 -26.50 45.51
CA SER A 162 -3.03 -27.63 44.56
C SER A 162 -1.73 -27.82 43.77
N MET A 163 -0.79 -26.86 43.85
CA MET A 163 0.51 -27.00 43.20
C MET A 163 1.41 -28.00 43.95
N PRO A 164 2.04 -28.97 43.25
CA PRO A 164 3.03 -29.85 43.87
C PRO A 164 4.25 -29.07 44.38
N ILE A 165 4.74 -29.42 45.57
CA ILE A 165 6.01 -28.94 46.15
C ILE A 165 7.16 -29.12 45.13
N PRO A 166 8.13 -28.18 45.02
CA PRO A 166 9.08 -28.09 43.92
C PRO A 166 10.09 -29.25 43.90
N LYS A 167 9.70 -30.37 43.30
CA LYS A 167 10.61 -31.33 42.70
C LYS A 167 10.04 -31.73 41.34
N SER A 168 10.81 -31.42 40.30
CA SER A 168 10.69 -31.84 38.90
C SER A 168 9.52 -31.28 38.05
N SER A 169 9.92 -30.45 37.06
CA SER A 169 9.36 -30.37 35.70
C SER A 169 7.84 -30.28 35.51
N SER A 170 7.15 -29.33 36.18
CA SER A 170 5.82 -28.96 35.69
C SER A 170 5.96 -28.16 34.40
N THR A 171 5.28 -28.62 33.36
CA THR A 171 5.21 -27.87 32.10
C THR A 171 4.22 -26.71 32.25
N PRO A 172 4.34 -25.63 31.46
CA PRO A 172 3.34 -24.58 31.42
C PRO A 172 1.91 -25.10 31.13
N GLN A 173 1.76 -26.26 30.47
CA GLN A 173 0.47 -26.90 30.24
C GLN A 173 -0.18 -27.44 31.54
N ASP A 174 0.61 -28.03 32.42
CA ASP A 174 0.14 -28.64 33.68
C ASP A 174 -0.43 -27.58 34.62
N ASN A 175 0.18 -26.40 34.63
CA ASN A 175 -0.30 -25.26 35.42
C ASN A 175 -1.67 -24.75 34.90
N VAL A 176 -1.90 -24.77 33.58
CA VAL A 176 -3.20 -24.39 32.97
C VAL A 176 -4.29 -25.37 33.36
N ALA A 177 -3.97 -26.66 33.42
CA ALA A 177 -4.92 -27.69 33.79
C ALA A 177 -5.38 -27.52 35.25
N ILE A 178 -4.43 -27.28 36.17
CA ILE A 178 -4.72 -27.00 37.58
C ILE A 178 -5.58 -25.74 37.74
N GLU A 179 -5.22 -24.64 37.07
CA GLU A 179 -6.01 -23.40 37.10
C GLU A 179 -7.44 -23.60 36.56
N ASN A 180 -7.60 -24.40 35.50
CA ASN A 180 -8.90 -24.72 34.91
C ASN A 180 -9.75 -25.63 35.80
N GLU A 181 -9.12 -26.56 36.51
CA GLU A 181 -9.77 -27.43 37.48
C GLU A 181 -10.27 -26.63 38.68
N VAL A 182 -9.40 -25.81 39.27
CA VAL A 182 -9.77 -24.90 40.38
C VAL A 182 -10.88 -23.95 39.93
N TYR A 183 -10.79 -23.38 38.72
CA TYR A 183 -11.88 -22.57 38.18
C TYR A 183 -13.21 -23.36 38.12
N THR A 184 -13.17 -24.61 37.65
CA THR A 184 -14.37 -25.45 37.59
C THR A 184 -14.91 -25.78 38.97
N GLN A 185 -14.06 -25.90 39.98
CA GLN A 185 -14.44 -26.13 41.37
C GLN A 185 -15.11 -24.89 41.99
N VAL A 186 -14.57 -23.70 41.74
CA VAL A 186 -15.07 -22.42 42.30
C VAL A 186 -16.33 -21.94 41.57
N PHE A 187 -16.37 -22.05 40.24
CA PHE A 187 -17.43 -21.46 39.41
C PHE A 187 -18.43 -22.48 38.84
N GLY A 188 -18.13 -23.79 38.96
CA GLY A 188 -18.91 -24.88 38.38
C GLY A 188 -18.55 -25.19 36.92
N PRO A 189 -19.00 -26.33 36.39
CA PRO A 189 -18.76 -26.72 35.00
C PRO A 189 -19.49 -25.80 34.00
N ASP A 190 -18.86 -25.60 32.84
CA ASP A 190 -19.43 -24.87 31.71
C ASP A 190 -20.79 -25.47 31.30
N LYS A 191 -21.81 -24.63 31.16
CA LYS A 191 -23.14 -25.07 30.69
C LYS A 191 -23.14 -25.13 29.16
N ASN A 192 -23.58 -26.25 28.60
CA ASN A 192 -23.60 -26.48 27.15
C ASN A 192 -24.15 -25.27 26.36
N GLY A 193 -23.35 -24.78 25.41
CA GLY A 193 -23.71 -23.67 24.51
C GLY A 193 -23.57 -22.26 25.08
N LYS A 194 -23.21 -22.08 26.36
CA LYS A 194 -22.96 -20.76 26.97
C LYS A 194 -21.60 -20.78 27.66
N MET A 195 -20.64 -20.02 27.16
CA MET A 195 -19.41 -19.83 27.92
C MET A 195 -19.71 -18.97 29.14
N LEU A 196 -19.47 -19.52 30.34
CA LEU A 196 -19.59 -18.80 31.60
C LEU A 196 -18.58 -17.64 31.61
N GLY A 197 -18.94 -16.50 32.20
CA GLY A 197 -18.11 -15.27 32.19
C GLY A 197 -18.37 -14.31 31.01
N TYR A 198 -18.77 -14.80 29.84
CA TYR A 198 -18.91 -13.95 28.63
C TYR A 198 -20.27 -13.22 28.46
N GLY A 199 -21.10 -13.19 29.51
CA GLY A 199 -22.44 -12.59 29.48
C GLY A 199 -23.48 -13.39 28.66
N ARG A 200 -24.75 -12.99 28.71
CA ARG A 200 -25.82 -13.68 27.95
C ARG A 200 -25.53 -13.62 26.44
N GLY A 201 -25.45 -14.78 25.78
CA GLY A 201 -25.50 -14.91 24.32
C GLY A 201 -24.16 -15.09 23.59
N MET A 202 -23.06 -15.35 24.30
CA MET A 202 -21.76 -15.65 23.68
C MET A 202 -21.53 -17.16 23.54
N THR A 203 -21.30 -17.60 22.30
CA THR A 203 -21.03 -19.00 21.91
C THR A 203 -19.61 -19.15 21.40
N LYS A 204 -19.03 -20.36 21.50
CA LYS A 204 -17.69 -20.67 20.94
C LYS A 204 -17.54 -20.21 19.47
N SER A 205 -18.59 -20.37 18.67
CA SER A 205 -18.64 -19.94 17.26
C SER A 205 -18.53 -18.42 17.05
N ARG A 206 -19.01 -17.59 17.98
CA ARG A 206 -18.87 -16.13 17.94
C ARG A 206 -17.49 -15.68 18.42
N LEU A 207 -16.86 -16.43 19.33
CA LEU A 207 -15.54 -16.09 19.88
C LEU A 207 -14.41 -16.34 18.87
N PHE A 208 -14.46 -17.47 18.17
CA PHE A 208 -13.45 -17.86 17.17
C PHE A 208 -13.76 -17.39 15.74
N GLY A 209 -14.76 -16.51 15.56
CA GLY A 209 -14.84 -15.64 14.38
C GLY A 209 -15.07 -16.29 13.01
N TYR A 210 -15.44 -17.57 12.93
CA TYR A 210 -15.65 -18.26 11.63
C TYR A 210 -16.66 -17.57 10.69
N GLY A 211 -17.59 -16.75 11.22
CA GLY A 211 -18.59 -16.03 10.42
C GLY A 211 -18.20 -14.63 9.91
N SER A 212 -17.11 -14.03 10.39
CA SER A 212 -16.66 -12.69 9.95
C SER A 212 -15.65 -12.74 8.81
N VAL A 213 -14.97 -13.88 8.67
CA VAL A 213 -13.89 -14.10 7.69
C VAL A 213 -14.47 -14.10 6.27
N THR A 214 -15.64 -14.67 6.05
CA THR A 214 -16.24 -14.83 4.71
C THR A 214 -16.68 -13.51 4.06
N ARG A 215 -17.28 -12.58 4.82
CA ARG A 215 -17.73 -11.27 4.29
C ARG A 215 -16.58 -10.31 3.99
N GLY A 216 -15.55 -10.28 4.84
CA GLY A 216 -14.37 -9.45 4.62
C GLY A 216 -13.54 -9.93 3.42
N ILE A 217 -13.47 -11.25 3.20
CA ILE A 217 -12.77 -11.82 2.04
C ILE A 217 -13.48 -11.48 0.73
N GLN A 218 -14.82 -11.50 0.69
CA GLN A 218 -15.61 -11.16 -0.51
C GLN A 218 -15.46 -9.68 -0.93
N SER A 219 -15.42 -8.76 0.05
CA SER A 219 -15.19 -7.32 -0.21
C SER A 219 -13.74 -7.06 -0.69
N VAL A 220 -12.74 -7.72 -0.09
CA VAL A 220 -11.34 -7.60 -0.53
C VAL A 220 -11.12 -8.18 -1.93
N SER A 221 -11.80 -9.27 -2.29
CA SER A 221 -11.71 -9.81 -3.65
C SER A 221 -12.30 -8.86 -4.68
N ALA A 222 -13.45 -8.23 -4.40
CA ALA A 222 -14.07 -7.28 -5.34
C ALA A 222 -13.18 -6.05 -5.59
N ILE A 223 -12.55 -5.51 -4.55
CA ILE A 223 -11.60 -4.39 -4.67
C ILE A 223 -10.36 -4.80 -5.47
N ASN A 224 -9.80 -5.99 -5.21
CA ASN A 224 -8.64 -6.48 -5.95
C ASN A 224 -8.96 -6.71 -7.44
N THR A 225 -10.15 -7.25 -7.75
CA THR A 225 -10.60 -7.42 -9.14
C THR A 225 -10.77 -6.07 -9.85
N LEU A 226 -11.34 -5.06 -9.18
CA LEU A 226 -11.41 -3.70 -9.73
C LEU A 226 -10.03 -3.07 -9.95
N ILE A 227 -9.08 -3.30 -9.05
CA ILE A 227 -7.69 -2.86 -9.22
C ILE A 227 -7.06 -3.54 -10.45
N GLU A 228 -7.29 -4.84 -10.64
CA GLU A 228 -6.80 -5.59 -11.80
C GLU A 228 -7.43 -5.10 -13.11
N GLU A 229 -8.76 -4.88 -13.14
CA GLU A 229 -9.46 -4.33 -14.30
C GLU A 229 -9.00 -2.91 -14.65
N MET A 230 -8.82 -2.05 -13.64
CA MET A 230 -8.26 -0.71 -13.85
C MET A 230 -6.81 -0.75 -14.34
N ASN A 231 -6.01 -1.70 -13.87
CA ASN A 231 -4.64 -1.88 -14.34
C ASN A 231 -4.61 -2.37 -15.79
N ALA A 232 -5.48 -3.31 -16.18
CA ALA A 232 -5.58 -3.79 -17.55
C ALA A 232 -5.93 -2.66 -18.53
N LYS A 233 -6.93 -1.84 -18.23
CA LYS A 233 -7.29 -0.66 -19.05
C LYS A 233 -6.16 0.34 -19.17
N HIS A 234 -5.37 0.51 -18.11
CA HIS A 234 -4.23 1.43 -18.13
C HIS A 234 -3.08 0.88 -18.98
N VAL A 235 -2.81 -0.43 -18.94
CA VAL A 235 -1.84 -1.07 -19.84
C VAL A 235 -2.27 -0.90 -21.30
N GLU A 236 -3.55 -1.09 -21.60
CA GLU A 236 -4.10 -0.88 -22.93
C GLU A 236 -3.95 0.58 -23.40
N GLN A 237 -4.27 1.56 -22.54
CA GLN A 237 -4.02 2.97 -22.85
C GLN A 237 -2.54 3.28 -23.11
N ILE A 238 -1.62 2.72 -22.31
CA ILE A 238 -0.17 2.91 -22.52
C ILE A 238 0.25 2.34 -23.87
N GLN A 239 -0.23 1.14 -24.23
CA GLN A 239 0.05 0.54 -25.54
C GLN A 239 -0.50 1.41 -26.68
N THR A 240 -1.69 1.98 -26.50
CA THR A 240 -2.31 2.86 -27.51
C THR A 240 -1.49 4.13 -27.71
N ILE A 241 -1.07 4.79 -26.62
CA ILE A 241 -0.22 5.98 -26.67
C ILE A 241 1.13 5.68 -27.32
N GLN A 242 1.76 4.55 -26.97
CA GLN A 242 3.01 4.12 -27.56
C GLN A 242 2.88 3.86 -29.07
N ALA A 243 1.78 3.22 -29.50
CA ALA A 243 1.51 2.99 -30.92
C ALA A 243 1.28 4.31 -31.68
N GLU A 244 0.49 5.23 -31.13
CA GLU A 244 0.30 6.56 -31.72
C GLU A 244 1.62 7.34 -31.85
N GLN A 245 2.46 7.28 -30.81
CA GLN A 245 3.75 7.96 -30.80
C GLN A 245 4.69 7.38 -31.86
N ALA A 246 4.75 6.05 -32.00
CA ALA A 246 5.52 5.38 -33.04
C ALA A 246 5.04 5.76 -34.46
N VAL A 247 3.72 5.89 -34.67
CA VAL A 247 3.17 6.36 -35.95
C VAL A 247 3.57 7.82 -36.21
N ARG A 248 3.44 8.72 -35.23
CA ARG A 248 3.84 10.13 -35.37
C ARG A 248 5.33 10.28 -35.71
N GLU A 249 6.21 9.55 -35.03
CA GLU A 249 7.65 9.57 -35.29
C GLU A 249 7.97 9.07 -36.71
N LYS A 250 7.31 7.99 -37.15
CA LYS A 250 7.46 7.48 -38.52
C LYS A 250 7.01 8.51 -39.56
N THR A 251 5.87 9.16 -39.36
CA THR A 251 5.37 10.20 -40.27
C THR A 251 6.32 11.40 -40.34
N LEU A 252 6.85 11.86 -39.20
CA LEU A 252 7.82 12.95 -39.17
C LEU A 252 9.13 12.60 -39.90
N LEU A 253 9.62 11.36 -39.75
CA LEU A 253 10.79 10.88 -40.47
C LEU A 253 10.54 10.84 -41.98
N GLU A 254 9.38 10.34 -42.41
CA GLU A 254 9.01 10.24 -43.83
C GLU A 254 8.85 11.63 -44.48
N GLU A 255 8.26 12.59 -43.76
CA GLU A 255 8.20 13.99 -44.18
C GLU A 255 9.59 14.64 -44.27
N ALA A 256 10.47 14.39 -43.29
CA ALA A 256 11.83 14.91 -43.30
C ALA A 256 12.64 14.34 -44.47
N GLU A 257 12.56 13.03 -44.72
CA GLU A 257 13.20 12.40 -45.88
C GLU A 257 12.69 12.98 -47.20
N SER A 258 11.37 13.21 -47.30
CA SER A 258 10.77 13.82 -48.48
C SER A 258 11.34 15.22 -48.73
N ARG A 259 11.44 16.06 -47.67
CA ARG A 259 12.04 17.40 -47.76
C ARG A 259 13.50 17.36 -48.19
N PHE A 260 14.30 16.44 -47.64
CA PHE A 260 15.69 16.30 -48.05
C PHE A 260 15.81 15.87 -49.51
N ARG A 261 14.96 14.95 -49.98
CA ARG A 261 14.94 14.53 -51.39
C ARG A 261 14.62 15.71 -52.31
N THR A 262 13.64 16.55 -51.96
CA THR A 262 13.31 17.74 -52.77
C THR A 262 14.42 18.78 -52.77
N GLU A 263 15.03 19.05 -51.61
CA GLU A 263 16.13 20.03 -51.50
C GLU A 263 17.38 19.59 -52.27
N VAL A 264 17.69 18.29 -52.29
CA VAL A 264 18.78 17.74 -53.11
C VAL A 264 18.46 17.92 -54.60
N ALA A 265 17.24 17.56 -55.04
CA ALA A 265 16.84 17.72 -56.43
C ALA A 265 16.87 19.19 -56.89
N GLU A 266 16.45 20.13 -56.02
CA GLU A 266 16.54 21.57 -56.29
C GLU A 266 17.99 22.05 -56.41
N ARG A 267 18.88 21.60 -55.52
CA ARG A 267 20.32 21.92 -55.60
C ARG A 267 20.97 21.36 -56.85
N GLU A 268 20.66 20.12 -57.21
CA GLU A 268 21.17 19.50 -58.44
C GLU A 268 20.68 20.26 -59.68
N ALA A 269 19.40 20.59 -59.75
CA ALA A 269 18.84 21.39 -60.85
C ALA A 269 19.49 22.77 -60.94
N HIS A 270 19.74 23.45 -59.80
CA HIS A 270 20.43 24.73 -59.77
C HIS A 270 21.87 24.61 -60.31
N LEU A 271 22.62 23.59 -59.89
CA LEU A 271 23.99 23.37 -60.38
C LEU A 271 24.04 23.05 -61.88
N ILE A 272 23.07 22.27 -62.37
CA ILE A 272 22.94 21.99 -63.80
C ILE A 272 22.66 23.28 -64.58
N ALA A 273 21.71 24.09 -64.15
CA ALA A 273 21.39 25.36 -64.80
C ALA A 273 22.59 26.33 -64.82
N GLU A 274 23.34 26.41 -63.71
CA GLU A 274 24.58 27.21 -63.64
C GLU A 274 25.66 26.69 -64.59
N ALA A 275 25.80 25.37 -64.72
CA ALA A 275 26.74 24.75 -65.66
C ALA A 275 26.35 25.00 -67.12
N GLU A 276 25.06 24.91 -67.45
CA GLU A 276 24.51 25.23 -68.77
C GLU A 276 24.74 26.70 -69.12
N GLU A 277 24.48 27.63 -68.18
CA GLU A 277 24.74 29.06 -68.39
C GLU A 277 26.23 29.34 -68.67
N ARG A 278 27.13 28.72 -67.89
CA ARG A 278 28.57 28.82 -68.11
C ARG A 278 28.99 28.26 -69.46
N PHE A 279 28.41 27.13 -69.87
CA PHE A 279 28.69 26.52 -71.17
C PHE A 279 28.25 27.42 -72.34
N MET A 280 27.07 28.04 -72.23
CA MET A 280 26.56 28.98 -73.24
C MET A 280 27.49 30.18 -73.39
N LYS A 281 27.89 30.82 -72.27
CA LYS A 281 28.84 31.96 -72.29
C LYS A 281 30.18 31.59 -72.93
N LEU A 282 30.72 30.40 -72.64
CA LEU A 282 31.96 29.94 -73.24
C LEU A 282 31.83 29.70 -74.75
N THR A 283 30.68 29.20 -75.19
CA THR A 283 30.39 28.97 -76.61
C THR A 283 30.30 30.29 -77.36
N GLU A 284 29.58 31.29 -76.82
CA GLU A 284 29.53 32.65 -77.37
C GLU A 284 30.93 33.27 -77.50
N ILE A 285 31.77 33.15 -76.46
CA ILE A 285 33.16 33.64 -76.49
C ILE A 285 33.99 32.93 -77.57
N ARG A 286 33.79 31.62 -77.76
CA ARG A 286 34.50 30.84 -78.78
C ARG A 286 34.07 31.25 -80.19
N GLU A 287 32.77 31.40 -80.42
CA GLU A 287 32.22 31.82 -81.70
C GLU A 287 32.70 33.22 -82.08
N ALA A 288 32.67 34.18 -81.14
CA ALA A 288 33.20 35.52 -81.36
C ALA A 288 34.68 35.49 -81.78
N LYS A 289 35.53 34.73 -81.07
CA LYS A 289 36.95 34.56 -81.43
C LYS A 289 37.16 33.92 -82.80
N PHE A 290 36.27 33.00 -83.19
CA PHE A 290 36.34 32.37 -84.50
C PHE A 290 35.97 33.36 -85.61
N MET A 291 34.93 34.17 -85.41
CA MET A 291 34.56 35.24 -86.35
C MET A 291 35.67 36.29 -86.49
N ASP A 292 36.27 36.75 -85.37
CA ASP A 292 37.41 37.67 -85.40
C ASP A 292 38.59 37.11 -86.23
N MET A 293 38.83 35.79 -86.16
CA MET A 293 39.88 35.11 -86.93
C MET A 293 39.56 35.06 -88.42
N LEU A 294 38.30 34.83 -88.79
CA LEU A 294 37.85 34.85 -90.18
C LEU A 294 37.98 36.26 -90.77
N ASP A 295 37.51 37.28 -90.06
CA ASP A 295 37.63 38.68 -90.46
C ASP A 295 39.10 39.10 -90.64
N ALA A 296 39.99 38.68 -89.73
CA ALA A 296 41.42 38.93 -89.84
C ALA A 296 42.04 38.24 -91.08
N ARG A 297 41.58 37.03 -91.41
CA ARG A 297 42.04 36.29 -92.59
C ARG A 297 41.53 36.93 -93.88
N GLU A 298 40.29 37.39 -93.91
CA GLU A 298 39.70 38.10 -95.05
C GLU A 298 40.47 39.40 -95.34
N LYS A 299 40.75 40.21 -94.31
CA LYS A 299 41.59 41.41 -94.44
C LYS A 299 42.99 41.11 -95.01
N ASN A 300 43.60 40.00 -94.61
CA ASN A 300 44.88 39.58 -95.17
C ASN A 300 44.78 39.17 -96.65
N TYR A 301 43.68 38.54 -97.08
CA TYR A 301 43.44 38.24 -98.49
C TYR A 301 43.15 39.49 -99.32
N GLU A 302 42.37 40.43 -98.80
CA GLU A 302 42.12 41.72 -99.47
C GLU A 302 43.42 42.53 -99.64
N ALA A 303 44.33 42.49 -98.66
CA ALA A 303 45.64 43.12 -98.77
C ALA A 303 46.50 42.50 -99.88
N LEU A 304 46.46 41.16 -100.05
CA LEU A 304 47.20 40.43 -101.09
C LEU A 304 46.64 40.61 -102.51
N ILE A 305 45.36 40.93 -102.66
CA ILE A 305 44.71 41.16 -103.97
C ILE A 305 44.93 42.60 -104.46
N ASN A 306 45.19 43.54 -103.54
CA ASN A 306 45.37 44.97 -103.83
C ASN A 306 46.86 45.39 -103.95
N GLU A 307 47.81 44.44 -103.91
CA GLU A 307 49.22 44.59 -104.30
C GLU A 307 49.45 44.14 -105.75
#